data_AF-A0A2E4R1F1-F1
#
_entry.id   AF-A0A2E4R1F1-F1
#
_cell.length_a   1.000
_cell.length_b   1.000
_cell.length_c   1.000
_cell.angle_alpha   90.00
_cell.angle_beta   90.00
_cell.angle_gamma   90.00
#
_symmetry.space_group_name_H-M   'P 1'
#
loop_
_entity.id
_entity.type
_entity.pdbx_description
1 polymer ?
#
loop_
_entity_poly.entity_id
_entity_poly.type
_entity_poly.pdbx_seq_one_letter_code
_entity_poly.pdbx_strand_id
1 'polypeptide(L)'
;MRYYDGLETQTSEQRAAYIAEALPAQIAHAKQLPGYADRFERVTASEITDVQALATLPVLRKSELSNAQKPGNILGGFVQKPLYEFSHIFQSPGPLYEPGGTGHDWWRMGRFLHAAGIGRGDIVQNCFGYHLTPAGMIFENGARAVGAAVLPAGVGQTDLQVRAAVDIGTTAYAGTPDYLKVILDKADEMGESLSIRKAVVGGGALFPALRQEYTDRGIACLQCYATADLGNIAYESSAQEGMIVDEGVLVEIVTPGTGTPVADGEVGEVVVTVLNPDYPLIRFATGDLSAVLPGKSPCGRSNLRIKGWMGRADQTTKIKGMFVRPEQVAALVASHDALDRARIIARRNGAKDEMIVQLETTLSAASDFDGLVKSHLKLTGNVELVAPGSLPRDGLVIEDQRVYE
;
A
#
# COMPACT_ATOMS: atom_id res chain seq x y z
N MET A 1 -2.25 20.67 19.13
CA MET A 1 -2.11 19.95 17.84
C MET A 1 -2.68 20.82 16.75
N ARG A 2 -2.00 20.98 15.62
CA ARG A 2 -2.58 21.65 14.44
C ARG A 2 -2.93 20.57 13.42
N TYR A 3 -4.08 20.72 12.76
CA TYR A 3 -4.51 19.92 11.62
C TYR A 3 -4.23 20.71 10.34
N TYR A 4 -3.90 20.02 9.26
CA TYR A 4 -3.65 20.57 7.93
C TYR A 4 -4.94 21.16 7.34
N ASP A 5 -6.06 20.45 7.53
CA ASP A 5 -7.38 20.90 7.12
C ASP A 5 -8.50 20.37 8.05
N GLY A 6 -9.75 20.72 7.74
CA GLY A 6 -10.91 20.30 8.53
C GLY A 6 -11.33 18.84 8.35
N LEU A 7 -10.83 18.15 7.31
CA LEU A 7 -11.22 16.76 7.04
C LEU A 7 -10.67 15.81 8.10
N GLU A 8 -9.46 16.09 8.60
CA GLU A 8 -8.75 15.26 9.58
C GLU A 8 -9.49 15.05 10.91
N THR A 9 -10.47 15.88 11.24
CA THR A 9 -11.22 15.83 12.51
C THR A 9 -12.72 15.63 12.33
N GLN A 10 -13.16 15.27 11.12
CA GLN A 10 -14.57 15.03 10.85
C GLN A 10 -15.16 13.95 11.76
N THR A 11 -16.42 14.12 12.11
CA THR A 11 -17.21 13.05 12.75
C THR A 11 -17.41 11.88 11.78
N SER A 12 -17.77 10.71 12.32
CA SER A 12 -18.05 9.53 11.48
C SER A 12 -19.21 9.80 10.52
N GLU A 13 -20.20 10.57 10.95
CA GLU A 13 -21.37 10.97 10.16
C GLU A 13 -20.98 11.91 9.01
N GLN A 14 -20.12 12.91 9.28
CA GLN A 14 -19.62 13.81 8.24
C GLN A 14 -18.79 13.06 7.19
N ARG A 15 -17.92 12.14 7.63
CA ARG A 15 -17.12 11.34 6.70
C ARG A 15 -18.00 10.40 5.87
N ALA A 16 -18.98 9.75 6.49
CA ALA A 16 -19.92 8.89 5.77
C ALA A 16 -20.73 9.68 4.73
N ALA A 17 -21.19 10.88 5.07
CA ALA A 17 -21.88 11.76 4.12
C ALA A 17 -20.98 12.19 2.95
N TYR A 18 -19.73 12.56 3.22
CA TYR A 18 -18.76 12.88 2.17
C TYR A 18 -18.49 11.69 1.24
N ILE A 19 -18.29 10.48 1.80
CA ILE A 19 -18.07 9.26 1.01
C ILE A 19 -19.31 8.94 0.16
N ALA A 20 -20.51 9.09 0.71
CA ALA A 20 -21.77 8.84 -0.01
C ALA A 20 -21.99 9.80 -1.20
N GLU A 21 -21.29 10.93 -1.25
CA GLU A 21 -21.29 11.84 -2.40
C GLU A 21 -20.11 11.55 -3.35
N ALA A 22 -18.89 11.48 -2.80
CA ALA A 22 -17.66 11.39 -3.59
C ALA A 22 -17.47 10.03 -4.26
N LEU A 23 -17.84 8.93 -3.59
CA LEU A 23 -17.62 7.58 -4.11
C LEU A 23 -18.49 7.29 -5.34
N PRO A 24 -19.82 7.53 -5.34
CA PRO A 24 -20.63 7.36 -6.54
C PRO A 24 -20.13 8.19 -7.72
N ALA A 25 -19.70 9.44 -7.49
CA ALA A 25 -19.16 10.29 -8.53
C ALA A 25 -17.88 9.70 -9.13
N GLN A 26 -17.00 9.17 -8.28
CA GLN A 26 -15.76 8.52 -8.70
C GLN A 26 -16.03 7.22 -9.47
N ILE A 27 -17.01 6.41 -9.06
CA ILE A 27 -17.43 5.20 -9.80
C ILE A 27 -18.04 5.57 -11.16
N ALA A 28 -18.91 6.58 -11.19
CA ALA A 28 -19.52 7.08 -12.43
C ALA A 28 -18.44 7.58 -13.40
N HIS A 29 -17.40 8.24 -12.87
CA HIS A 29 -16.26 8.69 -13.63
C HIS A 29 -15.44 7.52 -14.19
N ALA A 30 -15.03 6.59 -13.34
CA ALA A 30 -14.27 5.40 -13.73
C ALA A 30 -15.00 4.58 -14.80
N LYS A 31 -16.34 4.45 -14.71
CA LYS A 31 -17.17 3.73 -15.68
C LYS A 31 -17.07 4.28 -17.12
N GLN A 32 -16.70 5.54 -17.32
CA GLN A 32 -16.53 6.12 -18.65
C GLN A 32 -15.18 5.76 -19.29
N LEU A 33 -14.26 5.18 -18.52
CA LEU A 33 -12.91 4.89 -18.99
C LEU A 33 -12.83 3.51 -19.64
N PRO A 34 -12.10 3.36 -20.77
CA PRO A 34 -11.98 2.07 -21.45
C PRO A 34 -11.46 0.93 -20.58
N GLY A 35 -10.58 1.22 -19.61
CA GLY A 35 -10.03 0.22 -18.67
C GLY A 35 -11.07 -0.39 -17.74
N TYR A 36 -12.25 0.24 -17.60
CA TYR A 36 -13.36 -0.23 -16.76
C TYR A 36 -14.56 -0.74 -17.55
N ALA A 37 -14.54 -0.69 -18.88
CA ALA A 37 -15.69 -0.98 -19.75
C ALA A 37 -16.38 -2.31 -19.41
N ASP A 38 -15.61 -3.41 -19.35
CA ASP A 38 -16.14 -4.75 -19.05
C ASP A 38 -16.54 -4.89 -17.57
N ARG A 39 -15.76 -4.28 -16.68
CA ARG A 39 -15.89 -4.45 -15.22
C ARG A 39 -17.13 -3.76 -14.68
N PHE A 40 -17.43 -2.56 -15.20
CA PHE A 40 -18.46 -1.68 -14.67
C PHE A 40 -19.69 -1.56 -15.56
N GLU A 41 -19.81 -2.37 -16.62
CA GLU A 41 -20.96 -2.39 -17.53
C GLU A 41 -22.30 -2.37 -16.77
N ARG A 42 -22.44 -3.31 -15.83
CA ARG A 42 -23.66 -3.52 -15.02
C ARG A 42 -23.66 -2.80 -13.67
N VAL A 43 -22.64 -2.00 -13.37
CA VAL A 43 -22.55 -1.27 -12.10
C VAL A 43 -23.38 -0.01 -12.16
N THR A 44 -24.29 0.16 -11.19
CA THR A 44 -25.03 1.41 -10.97
C THR A 44 -24.25 2.26 -9.99
N ALA A 45 -23.57 3.30 -10.48
CA ALA A 45 -22.65 4.10 -9.66
C ALA A 45 -23.32 4.73 -8.42
N SER A 46 -24.58 5.16 -8.53
CA SER A 46 -25.35 5.74 -7.42
C SER A 46 -25.66 4.76 -6.28
N GLU A 47 -25.46 3.46 -6.48
CA GLU A 47 -25.64 2.44 -5.44
C GLU A 47 -24.35 2.20 -4.63
N ILE A 48 -23.20 2.72 -5.08
CA ILE A 48 -21.90 2.54 -4.44
C ILE A 48 -21.59 3.74 -3.54
N THR A 49 -22.30 3.83 -2.41
CA THR A 49 -22.25 4.99 -1.49
C THR A 49 -21.39 4.79 -0.25
N ASP A 50 -20.87 3.59 -0.03
CA ASP A 50 -20.04 3.27 1.13
C ASP A 50 -19.07 2.11 0.83
N VAL A 51 -18.25 1.76 1.83
CA VAL A 51 -17.24 0.69 1.72
C VAL A 51 -17.88 -0.70 1.57
N GLN A 52 -19.10 -0.92 2.09
CA GLN A 52 -19.78 -2.21 1.98
C GLN A 52 -20.30 -2.44 0.55
N ALA A 53 -20.91 -1.40 -0.04
CA ALA A 53 -21.29 -1.42 -1.45
C ALA A 53 -20.06 -1.49 -2.36
N LEU A 54 -18.96 -0.80 -1.99
CA LEU A 54 -17.70 -0.90 -2.72
C LEU A 54 -17.20 -2.35 -2.78
N ALA A 55 -17.32 -3.11 -1.69
CA ALA A 55 -16.86 -4.49 -1.60
C ALA A 55 -17.53 -5.46 -2.61
N THR A 56 -18.65 -5.08 -3.23
CA THR A 56 -19.31 -5.89 -4.28
C THR A 56 -18.65 -5.75 -5.64
N LEU A 57 -17.81 -4.73 -5.85
CA LEU A 57 -17.07 -4.52 -7.10
C LEU A 57 -15.84 -5.42 -7.15
N PRO A 58 -15.43 -5.93 -8.32
CA PRO A 58 -14.26 -6.81 -8.40
C PRO A 58 -12.96 -6.01 -8.24
N VAL A 59 -12.03 -6.57 -7.46
CA VAL A 59 -10.69 -6.02 -7.22
C VAL A 59 -9.91 -5.85 -8.52
N LEU A 60 -9.24 -4.72 -8.69
CA LEU A 60 -8.28 -4.45 -9.77
C LEU A 60 -6.88 -4.84 -9.30
N ARG A 61 -6.29 -5.86 -9.90
CA ARG A 61 -4.93 -6.30 -9.55
C ARG A 61 -3.87 -5.60 -10.40
N LYS A 62 -2.67 -5.47 -9.84
CA LYS A 62 -1.52 -4.86 -10.53
C LYS A 62 -1.15 -5.57 -11.84
N SER A 63 -1.35 -6.88 -11.92
CA SER A 63 -1.15 -7.66 -13.15
C SER A 63 -2.14 -7.27 -14.27
N GLU A 64 -3.38 -6.96 -13.92
CA GLU A 64 -4.40 -6.52 -14.88
C GLU A 64 -4.06 -5.13 -15.43
N LEU A 65 -3.60 -4.23 -14.54
CA LEU A 65 -3.10 -2.90 -14.94
C LEU A 65 -1.92 -3.05 -15.91
N SER A 66 -0.92 -3.86 -15.57
CA SER A 66 0.24 -4.12 -16.45
C SER A 66 -0.17 -4.72 -17.80
N ASN A 67 -1.08 -5.69 -17.82
CA ASN A 67 -1.56 -6.32 -19.06
C ASN A 67 -2.33 -5.36 -19.97
N ALA A 68 -3.02 -4.37 -19.39
CA ALA A 68 -3.75 -3.36 -20.15
C ALA A 68 -2.82 -2.35 -20.83
N GLN A 69 -1.63 -2.11 -20.26
CA GLN A 69 -0.64 -1.17 -20.77
C GLN A 69 0.11 -1.73 -21.98
N LYS A 70 0.04 -1.01 -23.09
CA LYS A 70 0.64 -1.42 -24.37
C LYS A 70 1.04 -0.18 -25.18
N PRO A 71 1.94 -0.30 -26.16
CA PRO A 71 2.25 0.80 -27.07
C PRO A 71 0.97 1.40 -27.67
N GLY A 72 0.81 2.72 -27.59
CA GLY A 72 -0.42 3.44 -27.99
C GLY A 72 -1.52 3.51 -26.92
N ASN A 73 -1.43 2.73 -25.84
CA ASN A 73 -2.31 2.81 -24.66
C ASN A 73 -1.49 2.59 -23.37
N ILE A 74 -0.50 3.45 -23.14
CA ILE A 74 0.54 3.19 -22.13
C ILE A 74 0.02 3.28 -20.69
N LEU A 75 -1.14 3.91 -20.46
CA LEU A 75 -1.82 3.97 -19.16
C LEU A 75 -3.05 3.04 -19.08
N GLY A 76 -3.15 2.08 -20.00
CA GLY A 76 -4.11 0.96 -19.91
C GLY A 76 -5.58 1.35 -20.03
N GLY A 77 -5.91 2.59 -20.42
CA GLY A 77 -7.29 3.09 -20.46
C GLY A 77 -7.85 3.43 -19.09
N PHE A 78 -7.01 3.60 -18.06
CA PHE A 78 -7.41 3.92 -16.68
C PHE A 78 -7.30 5.41 -16.34
N VAL A 79 -7.10 6.28 -17.34
CA VAL A 79 -6.97 7.73 -17.14
C VAL A 79 -8.00 8.51 -17.95
N GLN A 80 -8.38 9.68 -17.45
CA GLN A 80 -9.33 10.58 -18.10
C GLN A 80 -8.72 11.37 -19.27
N LYS A 81 -7.44 11.72 -19.15
CA LYS A 81 -6.78 12.73 -19.99
C LYS A 81 -5.78 12.10 -20.95
N PRO A 82 -5.50 12.75 -22.10
CA PRO A 82 -4.39 12.33 -22.96
C PRO A 82 -3.04 12.51 -22.24
N LEU A 83 -2.04 11.73 -22.64
CA LEU A 83 -0.74 11.65 -21.94
C LEU A 83 -0.06 13.01 -21.75
N TYR A 84 -0.16 13.91 -22.73
CA TYR A 84 0.50 15.22 -22.70
C TYR A 84 -0.16 16.23 -21.74
N GLU A 85 -1.34 15.92 -21.17
CA GLU A 85 -1.97 16.75 -20.14
C GLU A 85 -1.51 16.39 -18.73
N PHE A 86 -0.85 15.24 -18.55
CA PHE A 86 -0.17 14.91 -17.31
C PHE A 86 1.17 15.66 -17.24
N SER A 87 1.54 16.12 -16.04
CA SER A 87 2.83 16.77 -15.85
C SER A 87 3.99 15.78 -16.03
N HIS A 88 3.76 14.51 -15.69
CA HIS A 88 4.73 13.43 -15.80
C HIS A 88 4.06 12.13 -16.24
N ILE A 89 4.83 11.30 -16.95
CA ILE A 89 4.58 9.89 -17.15
C ILE A 89 5.79 9.15 -16.59
N PHE A 90 5.56 8.34 -15.57
CA PHE A 90 6.59 7.56 -14.89
C PHE A 90 6.68 6.14 -15.45
N GLN A 91 7.78 5.47 -15.15
CA GLN A 91 7.97 4.05 -15.38
C GLN A 91 8.62 3.40 -14.15
N SER A 92 7.82 2.67 -13.38
CA SER A 92 8.30 1.84 -12.29
C SER A 92 8.88 0.50 -12.77
N PRO A 93 9.73 -0.16 -11.95
CA PRO A 93 10.18 -1.52 -12.23
C PRO A 93 9.02 -2.48 -12.52
N GLY A 94 9.20 -3.41 -13.45
CA GLY A 94 8.09 -4.26 -13.94
C GLY A 94 7.35 -3.66 -15.13
N PRO A 95 8.09 -2.99 -16.02
CA PRO A 95 7.67 -1.85 -16.88
C PRO A 95 6.23 -1.36 -16.71
N LEU A 96 5.88 -0.88 -15.51
CA LEU A 96 4.56 -0.29 -15.24
C LEU A 96 4.66 1.22 -15.38
N TYR A 97 3.69 1.83 -16.07
CA TYR A 97 3.63 3.26 -16.28
C TYR A 97 2.53 3.90 -15.43
N GLU A 98 2.83 5.05 -14.82
CA GLU A 98 1.91 5.79 -13.97
C GLU A 98 1.87 7.28 -14.37
N PRO A 99 0.68 7.92 -14.35
CA PRO A 99 0.58 9.36 -14.54
C PRO A 99 1.03 10.13 -13.29
N GLY A 100 1.49 11.37 -13.49
CA GLY A 100 1.79 12.29 -12.40
C GLY A 100 1.26 13.70 -12.62
N GLY A 101 0.51 14.21 -11.63
CA GLY A 101 0.08 15.60 -11.57
C GLY A 101 1.00 16.47 -10.71
N THR A 102 0.96 17.78 -10.94
CA THR A 102 1.64 18.81 -10.11
C THR A 102 0.66 19.78 -9.45
N GLY A 103 -0.65 19.52 -9.56
CA GLY A 103 -1.69 20.27 -8.84
C GLY A 103 -1.45 20.28 -7.33
N HIS A 104 -2.06 21.23 -6.63
CA HIS A 104 -1.89 21.37 -5.18
C HIS A 104 -2.26 20.04 -4.48
N ASP A 105 -1.27 19.46 -3.80
CA ASP A 105 -1.35 18.19 -3.06
C ASP A 105 -1.98 17.02 -3.84
N TRP A 106 -1.72 16.93 -5.14
CA TRP A 106 -2.23 15.86 -6.02
C TRP A 106 -1.91 14.44 -5.51
N TRP A 107 -0.75 14.26 -4.87
CA TRP A 107 -0.32 12.99 -4.27
C TRP A 107 -0.75 12.79 -2.81
N ARG A 108 -1.46 13.77 -2.23
CA ARG A 108 -2.05 13.76 -0.87
C ARG A 108 -1.02 13.59 0.24
N MET A 109 0.14 14.21 0.06
CA MET A 109 1.27 14.14 0.99
C MET A 109 1.27 15.30 2.02
N GLY A 110 0.52 16.36 1.76
CA GLY A 110 0.48 17.56 2.60
C GLY A 110 0.12 17.28 4.06
N ARG A 111 -0.92 16.45 4.30
CA ARG A 111 -1.32 16.05 5.66
C ARG A 111 -0.23 15.31 6.41
N PHE A 112 0.49 14.43 5.72
CA PHE A 112 1.61 13.68 6.33
C PHE A 112 2.75 14.62 6.73
N LEU A 113 3.21 15.48 5.81
CA LEU A 113 4.28 16.42 6.13
C LEU A 113 3.88 17.39 7.24
N HIS A 114 2.64 17.85 7.23
CA HIS A 114 2.12 18.70 8.30
C HIS A 114 2.02 17.97 9.64
N ALA A 115 1.62 16.68 9.65
CA ALA A 115 1.62 15.84 10.85
C ALA A 115 3.03 15.61 11.42
N ALA A 116 4.05 15.63 10.55
CA ALA A 116 5.46 15.62 10.95
C ALA A 116 6.00 17.01 11.37
N GLY A 117 5.17 18.05 11.36
CA GLY A 117 5.54 19.41 11.72
C GLY A 117 6.38 20.12 10.67
N ILE A 118 6.37 19.65 9.42
CA ILE A 118 7.02 20.32 8.28
C ILE A 118 6.05 21.37 7.71
N GLY A 119 6.56 22.56 7.40
CA GLY A 119 5.77 23.60 6.75
C GLY A 119 6.59 24.82 6.33
N ARG A 120 5.93 25.97 6.26
CA ARG A 120 6.59 27.25 5.94
C ARG A 120 7.78 27.51 6.87
N GLY A 121 8.93 27.77 6.27
CA GLY A 121 10.20 27.99 6.98
C GLY A 121 11.11 26.78 7.01
N ASP A 122 10.61 25.59 6.61
CA ASP A 122 11.44 24.42 6.41
C ASP A 122 12.05 24.35 5.01
N ILE A 123 13.22 23.73 4.94
CA ILE A 123 13.86 23.30 3.70
C ILE A 123 14.03 21.78 3.78
N VAL A 124 13.30 21.06 2.94
CA VAL A 124 13.30 19.60 2.88
C VAL A 124 14.39 19.13 1.93
N GLN A 125 15.39 18.43 2.44
CA GLN A 125 16.31 17.64 1.62
C GLN A 125 15.58 16.38 1.17
N ASN A 126 15.14 16.36 -0.10
CA ASN A 126 14.42 15.23 -0.66
C ASN A 126 15.40 14.31 -1.41
N CYS A 127 15.66 13.16 -0.81
CA CYS A 127 16.59 12.14 -1.26
C CYS A 127 15.92 10.98 -2.02
N PHE A 128 14.65 11.09 -2.37
CA PHE A 128 14.06 10.17 -3.35
C PHE A 128 14.53 10.49 -4.77
N GLY A 129 14.59 9.48 -5.64
CA GLY A 129 14.95 9.66 -7.05
C GLY A 129 13.95 10.57 -7.80
N TYR A 130 14.49 11.46 -8.64
CA TYR A 130 13.76 12.38 -9.53
C TYR A 130 13.76 11.91 -11.00
N HIS A 131 13.95 10.60 -11.21
CA HIS A 131 14.08 9.98 -12.53
C HIS A 131 12.76 9.31 -12.94
N LEU A 132 12.85 8.11 -13.52
CA LEU A 132 11.71 7.32 -14.00
C LEU A 132 10.64 6.99 -12.94
N THR A 133 10.92 7.02 -11.63
CA THR A 133 9.95 6.66 -10.59
C THR A 133 9.39 7.90 -9.90
N PRO A 134 8.12 7.89 -9.43
CA PRO A 134 7.44 9.10 -8.97
C PRO A 134 7.85 9.59 -7.57
N ALA A 135 8.64 8.83 -6.81
CA ALA A 135 8.85 9.09 -5.38
C ALA A 135 9.39 10.51 -5.07
N GLY A 136 10.34 11.01 -5.86
CA GLY A 136 10.82 12.39 -5.73
C GLY A 136 9.71 13.42 -5.89
N MET A 137 8.88 13.26 -6.93
CA MET A 137 7.75 14.14 -7.23
C MET A 137 6.62 14.04 -6.20
N ILE A 138 6.36 12.84 -5.64
CA ILE A 138 5.37 12.62 -4.58
C ILE A 138 5.72 13.46 -3.35
N PHE A 139 6.96 13.36 -2.85
CA PHE A 139 7.38 14.10 -1.66
C PHE A 139 7.59 15.60 -1.93
N GLU A 140 8.05 15.98 -3.13
CA GLU A 140 8.12 17.40 -3.52
C GLU A 140 6.72 18.04 -3.52
N ASN A 141 5.71 17.35 -4.08
CA ASN A 141 4.34 17.84 -4.11
C ASN A 141 3.78 18.08 -2.70
N GLY A 142 4.04 17.17 -1.77
CA GLY A 142 3.71 17.35 -0.36
C GLY A 142 4.44 18.51 0.30
N ALA A 143 5.75 18.66 0.07
CA ALA A 143 6.55 19.73 0.65
C ALA A 143 6.04 21.11 0.20
N ARG A 144 5.71 21.23 -1.09
CA ARG A 144 5.10 22.43 -1.67
C ARG A 144 3.71 22.69 -1.12
N ALA A 145 2.91 21.65 -0.87
CA ALA A 145 1.57 21.77 -0.30
C ALA A 145 1.59 22.40 1.10
N VAL A 146 2.57 22.06 1.94
CA VAL A 146 2.76 22.65 3.28
C VAL A 146 3.57 23.96 3.28
N GLY A 147 4.00 24.42 2.11
CA GLY A 147 4.77 25.67 1.94
C GLY A 147 6.25 25.58 2.31
N ALA A 148 6.82 24.37 2.39
CA ALA A 148 8.25 24.16 2.59
C ALA A 148 9.01 24.32 1.27
N ALA A 149 10.27 24.74 1.34
CA ALA A 149 11.19 24.69 0.21
C ALA A 149 11.78 23.28 0.06
N VAL A 150 12.29 22.94 -1.12
CA VAL A 150 12.86 21.62 -1.42
C VAL A 150 14.26 21.78 -1.97
N LEU A 151 15.21 21.05 -1.38
CA LEU A 151 16.48 20.70 -2.00
C LEU A 151 16.29 19.33 -2.68
N PRO A 152 16.22 19.26 -4.03
CA PRO A 152 15.99 18.03 -4.76
C PRO A 152 17.29 17.21 -4.88
N ALA A 153 17.76 16.68 -3.75
CA ALA A 153 19.08 16.06 -3.64
C ALA A 153 19.19 14.74 -4.40
N GLY A 154 18.08 13.98 -4.51
CA GLY A 154 18.10 12.67 -5.14
C GLY A 154 18.94 11.65 -4.36
N VAL A 155 19.44 10.64 -5.07
CA VAL A 155 20.22 9.54 -4.49
C VAL A 155 21.72 9.67 -4.78
N GLY A 156 22.56 9.15 -3.90
CA GLY A 156 24.01 9.08 -4.09
C GLY A 156 24.72 10.43 -3.95
N GLN A 157 26.02 10.45 -4.27
CA GLN A 157 26.89 11.63 -4.08
C GLN A 157 26.80 12.21 -2.66
N THR A 158 26.83 11.34 -1.64
CA THR A 158 26.55 11.69 -0.24
C THR A 158 27.41 12.85 0.28
N ASP A 159 28.69 12.91 -0.09
CA ASP A 159 29.59 14.02 0.30
C ASP A 159 29.07 15.38 -0.18
N LEU A 160 28.61 15.43 -1.44
CA LEU A 160 28.02 16.64 -2.03
C LEU A 160 26.69 16.98 -1.37
N GLN A 161 25.86 15.98 -1.07
CA GLN A 161 24.58 16.18 -0.39
C GLN A 161 24.77 16.74 1.01
N VAL A 162 25.71 16.20 1.81
CA VAL A 162 26.04 16.72 3.15
C VAL A 162 26.51 18.16 3.05
N ARG A 163 27.42 18.46 2.12
CA ARG A 163 27.90 19.83 1.94
C ARG A 163 26.77 20.80 1.57
N ALA A 164 25.91 20.41 0.62
CA ALA A 164 24.75 21.21 0.23
C ALA A 164 23.76 21.39 1.39
N ALA A 165 23.52 20.36 2.20
CA ALA A 165 22.65 20.41 3.36
C ALA A 165 23.14 21.41 4.42
N VAL A 166 24.45 21.47 4.66
CA VAL A 166 25.09 22.47 5.53
C VAL A 166 24.97 23.87 4.94
N ASP A 167 25.39 24.07 3.70
CA ASP A 167 25.44 25.38 3.06
C ASP A 167 24.04 26.01 2.91
N ILE A 168 23.01 25.17 2.66
CA ILE A 168 21.61 25.60 2.51
C ILE A 168 20.91 25.70 3.88
N GLY A 169 21.37 24.96 4.88
CA GLY A 169 20.72 24.88 6.18
C GLY A 169 19.42 24.07 6.16
N THR A 170 19.43 22.89 5.53
CA THR A 170 18.24 22.02 5.45
C THR A 170 17.74 21.61 6.84
N THR A 171 16.44 21.74 7.08
CA THR A 171 15.82 21.52 8.40
C THR A 171 15.04 20.20 8.49
N ALA A 172 14.73 19.60 7.34
CA ALA A 172 13.96 18.37 7.25
C ALA A 172 14.50 17.43 6.18
N TYR A 173 14.25 16.14 6.36
CA TYR A 173 14.62 15.07 5.43
C TYR A 173 13.36 14.42 4.83
N ALA A 174 13.43 14.06 3.55
CA ALA A 174 12.50 13.13 2.91
C ALA A 174 13.28 12.05 2.14
N GLY A 175 12.95 10.77 2.33
CA GLY A 175 13.67 9.67 1.66
C GLY A 175 13.37 8.30 2.26
N THR A 176 14.17 7.28 1.90
CA THR A 176 14.06 5.97 2.56
C THR A 176 14.62 6.04 3.98
N PRO A 177 14.11 5.24 4.93
CA PRO A 177 14.58 5.29 6.31
C PRO A 177 16.09 5.11 6.40
N ASP A 178 16.65 4.06 5.81
CA ASP A 178 18.05 3.70 5.87
C ASP A 178 18.99 4.78 5.29
N TYR A 179 18.55 5.50 4.24
CA TYR A 179 19.42 6.48 3.60
C TYR A 179 19.64 7.74 4.44
N LEU A 180 18.69 8.10 5.32
CA LEU A 180 18.92 9.17 6.31
C LEU A 180 20.15 8.85 7.19
N LYS A 181 20.29 7.58 7.62
CA LYS A 181 21.45 7.16 8.40
C LYS A 181 22.76 7.37 7.61
N VAL A 182 22.76 7.02 6.32
CA VAL A 182 23.92 7.24 5.45
C VAL A 182 24.30 8.72 5.36
N ILE A 183 23.33 9.64 5.25
CA ILE A 183 23.59 11.09 5.27
C ILE A 183 24.19 11.53 6.61
N LEU A 184 23.61 11.08 7.73
CA LEU A 184 24.04 11.47 9.08
C LEU A 184 25.45 10.94 9.42
N ASP A 185 25.71 9.67 9.14
CA ASP A 185 27.03 9.06 9.36
C ASP A 185 28.09 9.74 8.49
N LYS A 186 27.76 10.09 7.24
CA LYS A 186 28.68 10.84 6.38
C LYS A 186 28.96 12.24 6.90
N ALA A 187 27.96 12.93 7.48
CA ALA A 187 28.19 14.22 8.12
C ALA A 187 29.15 14.10 9.31
N ASP A 188 29.00 13.06 10.13
CA ASP A 188 29.91 12.78 11.24
C ASP A 188 31.34 12.52 10.73
N GLU A 189 31.51 11.71 9.67
CA GLU A 189 32.81 11.44 9.02
C GLU A 189 33.47 12.71 8.48
N MET A 190 32.67 13.63 7.93
CA MET A 190 33.15 14.91 7.39
C MET A 190 33.39 15.97 8.46
N GLY A 191 33.01 15.72 9.72
CA GLY A 191 33.05 16.71 10.79
C GLY A 191 32.04 17.84 10.63
N GLU A 192 30.96 17.59 9.88
CA GLU A 192 29.91 18.55 9.58
C GLU A 192 28.69 18.35 10.50
N SER A 193 27.97 19.44 10.81
CA SER A 193 26.76 19.38 11.63
C SER A 193 25.52 19.73 10.80
N LEU A 194 24.58 18.80 10.71
CA LEU A 194 23.32 19.01 9.98
C LEU A 194 22.23 19.64 10.87
N SER A 195 21.41 20.51 10.28
CA SER A 195 20.29 21.17 10.97
C SER A 195 18.96 20.40 10.90
N ILE A 196 18.99 19.16 10.40
CA ILE A 196 17.80 18.31 10.24
C ILE A 196 17.24 17.95 11.62
N ARG A 197 15.95 18.23 11.85
CA ARG A 197 15.23 17.86 13.08
C ARG A 197 13.95 17.07 12.83
N LYS A 198 13.53 16.97 11.57
CA LYS A 198 12.30 16.31 11.14
C LYS A 198 12.61 15.41 9.96
N ALA A 199 12.04 14.22 9.92
CA ALA A 199 12.19 13.28 8.82
C ALA A 199 10.83 12.67 8.48
N VAL A 200 10.52 12.66 7.19
CA VAL A 200 9.36 11.98 6.62
C VAL A 200 9.87 10.88 5.70
N VAL A 201 9.59 9.63 6.03
CA VAL A 201 10.18 8.47 5.33
C VAL A 201 9.15 7.57 4.68
N GLY A 202 9.55 6.88 3.63
CA GLY A 202 8.72 5.93 2.88
C GLY A 202 9.56 5.00 2.00
N GLY A 203 8.92 4.14 1.22
CA GLY A 203 9.62 3.23 0.29
C GLY A 203 10.44 2.09 0.95
N GLY A 204 10.49 2.04 2.27
CA GLY A 204 11.12 0.98 3.06
C GLY A 204 10.56 0.97 4.49
N ALA A 205 10.83 -0.09 5.25
CA ALA A 205 10.36 -0.23 6.63
C ALA A 205 11.21 0.60 7.60
N LEU A 206 10.57 1.39 8.47
CA LEU A 206 11.24 2.08 9.58
C LEU A 206 11.21 1.21 10.84
N PHE A 207 12.27 0.45 11.06
CA PHE A 207 12.38 -0.41 12.24
C PHE A 207 12.56 0.40 13.54
N PRO A 208 12.08 -0.12 14.70
CA PRO A 208 12.18 0.59 15.98
C PRO A 208 13.60 1.03 16.36
N ALA A 209 14.60 0.18 16.13
CA ALA A 209 16.00 0.50 16.45
C ALA A 209 16.53 1.68 15.63
N LEU A 210 16.24 1.72 14.33
CA LEU A 210 16.64 2.81 13.45
C LEU A 210 15.93 4.12 13.82
N ARG A 211 14.65 4.04 14.21
CA ARG A 211 13.90 5.20 14.70
C ARG A 211 14.48 5.75 16.01
N GLN A 212 14.89 4.86 16.91
CA GLN A 212 15.52 5.26 18.17
C GLN A 212 16.82 6.02 17.91
N GLU A 213 17.66 5.54 16.98
CA GLU A 213 18.89 6.24 16.58
C GLU A 213 18.62 7.68 16.10
N TYR A 214 17.55 7.91 15.33
CA TYR A 214 17.15 9.27 14.94
C TYR A 214 16.67 10.10 16.11
N THR A 215 15.92 9.49 17.03
CA THR A 215 15.41 10.15 18.23
C THR A 215 16.57 10.60 19.14
N ASP A 216 17.59 9.75 19.30
CA ASP A 216 18.80 10.05 20.08
C ASP A 216 19.60 11.22 19.49
N ARG A 217 19.54 11.39 18.15
CA ARG A 217 20.08 12.54 17.43
C ARG A 217 19.14 13.76 17.42
N GLY A 218 17.99 13.71 18.09
CA GLY A 218 17.02 14.80 18.16
C GLY A 218 16.19 15.00 16.89
N ILE A 219 16.02 13.95 16.09
CA ILE A 219 15.27 13.96 14.83
C ILE A 219 13.94 13.22 15.03
N ALA A 220 12.84 13.94 14.91
CA ALA A 220 11.51 13.33 14.85
C ALA A 220 11.31 12.67 13.47
N CYS A 221 11.20 11.35 13.43
CA CYS A 221 11.06 10.58 12.19
C CYS A 221 9.69 9.88 12.14
N LEU A 222 8.89 10.18 11.12
CA LEU A 222 7.57 9.58 10.87
C LEU A 222 7.55 8.92 9.48
N GLN A 223 6.78 7.84 9.35
CA GLN A 223 6.67 7.05 8.14
C GLN A 223 5.29 7.21 7.47
N CYS A 224 5.25 7.10 6.13
CA CYS A 224 4.02 6.89 5.37
C CYS A 224 4.01 5.54 4.63
N TYR A 225 2.80 5.08 4.32
CA TYR A 225 2.51 4.04 3.36
C TYR A 225 1.97 4.68 2.09
N ALA A 226 2.72 4.51 1.00
CA ALA A 226 2.43 5.11 -0.30
C ALA A 226 2.90 4.17 -1.43
N THR A 227 2.29 4.28 -2.60
CA THR A 227 2.72 3.56 -3.81
C THR A 227 2.87 4.52 -4.99
N ALA A 228 3.61 4.11 -6.02
CA ALA A 228 3.75 4.87 -7.26
C ALA A 228 2.39 5.13 -7.94
N ASP A 229 1.49 4.13 -7.88
CA ASP A 229 0.18 4.16 -8.50
C ASP A 229 -0.80 5.11 -7.79
N LEU A 230 -0.76 5.12 -6.46
CA LEU A 230 -1.77 5.79 -5.64
C LEU A 230 -1.29 7.11 -5.05
N GLY A 231 0.00 7.28 -4.77
CA GLY A 231 0.48 8.33 -3.86
C GLY A 231 0.33 7.92 -2.40
N ASN A 232 0.05 8.89 -1.53
CA ASN A 232 -0.15 8.63 -0.10
C ASN A 232 -1.43 7.81 0.15
N ILE A 233 -1.32 6.79 0.99
CA ILE A 233 -2.45 5.94 1.42
C ILE A 233 -2.70 6.13 2.91
N ALA A 234 -1.64 6.06 3.71
CA ALA A 234 -1.72 6.24 5.16
C ALA A 234 -0.41 6.79 5.72
N TYR A 235 -0.46 7.44 6.88
CA TYR A 235 0.72 8.07 7.47
C TYR A 235 0.71 8.07 9.00
N GLU A 236 1.90 8.03 9.60
CA GLU A 236 2.05 8.19 11.04
C GLU A 236 1.85 9.65 11.47
N SER A 237 1.44 9.83 12.71
CA SER A 237 1.49 11.12 13.41
C SER A 237 2.45 11.04 14.60
N SER A 238 2.65 12.15 15.30
CA SER A 238 3.44 12.18 16.54
C SER A 238 2.93 11.23 17.64
N ALA A 239 1.70 10.72 17.54
CA ALA A 239 1.19 9.71 18.48
C ALA A 239 1.82 8.32 18.26
N GLN A 240 2.31 8.02 17.04
CA GLN A 240 2.95 6.76 16.67
C GLN A 240 2.13 5.49 16.99
N GLU A 241 0.81 5.61 17.02
CA GLU A 241 -0.12 4.49 17.23
C GLU A 241 -0.77 4.05 15.91
N GLY A 242 0.05 3.50 15.01
CA GLY A 242 -0.35 3.09 13.66
C GLY A 242 -0.47 4.25 12.67
N MET A 243 -0.79 3.90 11.42
CA MET A 243 -0.87 4.83 10.29
C MET A 243 -2.32 5.24 10.05
N ILE A 244 -2.58 6.54 10.04
CA ILE A 244 -3.89 7.13 9.76
C ILE A 244 -4.08 7.18 8.24
N VAL A 245 -5.20 6.63 7.77
CA VAL A 245 -5.56 6.64 6.35
C VAL A 245 -5.81 8.09 5.89
N ASP A 246 -5.33 8.43 4.70
CA ASP A 246 -5.56 9.76 4.12
C ASP A 246 -7.03 9.95 3.72
N GLU A 247 -7.55 11.18 3.84
CA GLU A 247 -8.98 11.48 3.59
C GLU A 247 -9.37 11.41 2.10
N GLY A 248 -8.40 11.35 1.17
CA GLY A 248 -8.64 11.19 -0.28
C GLY A 248 -8.58 9.75 -0.79
N VAL A 249 -8.53 8.76 0.10
CA VAL A 249 -8.59 7.33 -0.25
C VAL A 249 -9.53 6.57 0.68
N LEU A 250 -10.06 5.45 0.17
CA LEU A 250 -10.75 4.45 0.97
C LEU A 250 -9.88 3.20 0.99
N VAL A 251 -9.69 2.63 2.18
CA VAL A 251 -8.88 1.44 2.40
C VAL A 251 -9.76 0.30 2.90
N GLU A 252 -9.64 -0.84 2.23
CA GLU A 252 -10.19 -2.13 2.63
C GLU A 252 -9.03 -3.08 2.97
N ILE A 253 -9.22 -3.92 3.98
CA ILE A 253 -8.36 -5.09 4.23
C ILE A 253 -9.16 -6.31 3.80
N VAL A 254 -8.65 -7.07 2.83
CA VAL A 254 -9.36 -8.20 2.22
C VAL A 254 -8.56 -9.50 2.32
N THR A 255 -9.23 -10.64 2.23
CA THR A 255 -8.53 -11.93 2.16
C THR A 255 -7.67 -11.99 0.89
N PRO A 256 -6.35 -12.26 0.99
CA PRO A 256 -5.45 -12.30 -0.17
C PRO A 256 -5.95 -13.22 -1.28
N GLY A 257 -5.83 -12.78 -2.53
CA GLY A 257 -6.31 -13.54 -3.69
C GLY A 257 -7.83 -13.50 -3.90
N THR A 258 -8.59 -12.89 -2.99
CA THR A 258 -10.03 -12.62 -3.12
C THR A 258 -10.32 -11.12 -3.30
N GLY A 259 -11.56 -10.70 -3.04
CA GLY A 259 -11.93 -9.31 -2.75
C GLY A 259 -12.85 -9.19 -1.53
N THR A 260 -12.85 -10.19 -0.65
CA THR A 260 -13.76 -10.27 0.51
C THR A 260 -13.12 -9.56 1.70
N PRO A 261 -13.77 -8.54 2.30
CA PRO A 261 -13.26 -7.87 3.50
C PRO A 261 -13.07 -8.83 4.67
N VAL A 262 -12.01 -8.62 5.45
CA VAL A 262 -11.77 -9.31 6.73
C VAL A 262 -12.34 -8.49 7.89
N ALA A 263 -12.44 -9.09 9.08
CA ALA A 263 -12.88 -8.33 10.26
C ALA A 263 -11.78 -7.39 10.76
N ASP A 264 -12.17 -6.33 11.46
CA ASP A 264 -11.22 -5.39 12.06
C ASP A 264 -10.19 -6.11 12.96
N GLY A 265 -8.91 -5.76 12.79
CA GLY A 265 -7.80 -6.37 13.52
C GLY A 265 -7.17 -7.59 12.82
N GLU A 266 -7.85 -8.20 11.86
CA GLU A 266 -7.33 -9.34 11.10
C GLU A 266 -6.39 -8.88 9.98
N VAL A 267 -5.39 -9.71 9.68
CA VAL A 267 -4.40 -9.40 8.65
C VAL A 267 -4.93 -9.83 7.28
N GLY A 268 -4.84 -8.94 6.30
CA GLY A 268 -5.22 -9.20 4.92
C GLY A 268 -4.51 -8.26 3.93
N GLU A 269 -4.81 -8.43 2.65
CA GLU A 269 -4.30 -7.62 1.55
C GLU A 269 -4.93 -6.22 1.58
N VAL A 270 -4.10 -5.19 1.41
CA VAL A 270 -4.56 -3.81 1.34
C VAL A 270 -5.12 -3.52 -0.05
N VAL A 271 -6.39 -3.13 -0.11
CA VAL A 271 -7.10 -2.71 -1.31
C VAL A 271 -7.51 -1.25 -1.16
N VAL A 272 -7.22 -0.44 -2.17
CA VAL A 272 -7.40 1.02 -2.09
C VAL A 272 -8.27 1.51 -3.23
N THR A 273 -9.22 2.39 -2.90
CA THR A 273 -9.93 3.22 -3.89
C THR A 273 -9.51 4.66 -3.72
N VAL A 274 -8.95 5.27 -4.76
CA VAL A 274 -8.50 6.67 -4.73
C VAL A 274 -9.59 7.60 -5.26
N LEU A 275 -9.80 8.73 -4.57
CA LEU A 275 -10.72 9.80 -4.98
C LEU A 275 -9.99 10.85 -5.83
N ASN A 276 -9.21 10.37 -6.81
CA ASN A 276 -8.52 11.20 -7.81
C ASN A 276 -9.18 11.00 -9.17
N PRO A 277 -9.84 12.01 -9.76
CA PRO A 277 -10.51 11.86 -11.04
C PRO A 277 -9.53 11.68 -12.21
N ASP A 278 -8.28 12.12 -12.09
CA ASP A 278 -7.33 12.01 -13.22
C ASP A 278 -6.88 10.57 -13.48
N TYR A 279 -6.77 9.77 -12.40
CA TYR A 279 -6.33 8.38 -12.43
C TYR A 279 -7.14 7.56 -11.40
N PRO A 280 -8.42 7.26 -11.70
CA PRO A 280 -9.35 6.66 -10.75
C PRO A 280 -9.09 5.15 -10.60
N LEU A 281 -8.16 4.79 -9.74
CA LEU A 281 -7.94 3.39 -9.36
C LEU A 281 -8.96 2.96 -8.30
N ILE A 282 -9.93 2.15 -8.73
CA ILE A 282 -10.99 1.58 -7.90
C ILE A 282 -10.63 0.16 -7.45
N ARG A 283 -10.72 -0.10 -6.14
CA ARG A 283 -10.35 -1.37 -5.49
C ARG A 283 -9.04 -1.94 -6.00
N PHE A 284 -8.01 -1.10 -6.04
CA PHE A 284 -6.68 -1.50 -6.49
C PHE A 284 -5.96 -2.26 -5.39
N ALA A 285 -5.59 -3.51 -5.67
CA ALA A 285 -4.81 -4.34 -4.76
C ALA A 285 -3.33 -3.95 -4.79
N THR A 286 -2.80 -3.53 -3.65
CA THR A 286 -1.40 -3.07 -3.55
C THR A 286 -0.39 -4.23 -3.54
N GLY A 287 -0.86 -5.44 -3.19
CA GLY A 287 -0.01 -6.60 -2.95
C GLY A 287 0.72 -6.58 -1.61
N ASP A 288 0.36 -5.68 -0.70
CA ASP A 288 0.90 -5.63 0.67
C ASP A 288 -0.14 -6.07 1.70
N LEU A 289 0.34 -6.55 2.85
CA LEU A 289 -0.49 -6.95 3.98
C LEU A 289 -0.56 -5.84 5.04
N SER A 290 -1.74 -5.69 5.66
CA SER A 290 -1.93 -4.88 6.86
C SER A 290 -3.14 -5.37 7.66
N ALA A 291 -3.49 -4.66 8.73
CA ALA A 291 -4.69 -4.87 9.52
C ALA A 291 -5.23 -3.54 10.02
N VAL A 292 -6.55 -3.43 10.16
CA VAL A 292 -7.22 -2.29 10.79
C VAL A 292 -6.87 -2.25 12.29
N LEU A 293 -6.63 -1.04 12.80
CA LEU A 293 -6.49 -0.78 14.24
C LEU A 293 -7.79 -0.18 14.80
N PRO A 294 -8.35 -0.75 15.88
CA PRO A 294 -9.58 -0.25 16.47
C PRO A 294 -9.35 1.08 17.21
N GLY A 295 -10.39 1.92 17.23
CA GLY A 295 -10.42 3.15 18.01
C GLY A 295 -9.81 4.37 17.30
N LYS A 296 -10.10 5.56 17.83
CA LYS A 296 -9.59 6.83 17.31
C LYS A 296 -8.12 7.04 17.68
N SER A 297 -7.40 7.77 16.84
CA SER A 297 -6.02 8.12 17.15
C SER A 297 -5.95 9.05 18.37
N PRO A 298 -4.96 8.89 19.28
CA PRO A 298 -4.73 9.86 20.36
C PRO A 298 -4.38 11.27 19.85
N CYS A 299 -3.97 11.41 18.59
CA CYS A 299 -3.74 12.74 17.98
C CYS A 299 -5.03 13.50 17.62
N GLY A 300 -6.20 12.92 17.88
CA GLY A 300 -7.50 13.49 17.57
C GLY A 300 -7.90 13.38 16.10
N ARG A 301 -7.03 12.87 15.21
CA ARG A 301 -7.43 12.49 13.85
C ARG A 301 -8.43 11.35 13.90
N SER A 302 -9.51 11.49 13.15
CA SER A 302 -10.68 10.63 13.28
C SER A 302 -10.83 9.57 12.19
N ASN A 303 -9.91 9.50 11.21
CA ASN A 303 -9.97 8.49 10.16
C ASN A 303 -9.52 7.11 10.66
N LEU A 304 -9.81 6.09 9.85
CA LEU A 304 -9.34 4.73 9.99
C LEU A 304 -7.82 4.70 10.22
N ARG A 305 -7.37 3.77 11.07
CA ARG A 305 -5.95 3.46 11.22
C ARG A 305 -5.64 2.04 10.77
N ILE A 306 -4.47 1.86 10.18
CA ILE A 306 -3.91 0.55 9.86
C ILE A 306 -2.59 0.36 10.59
N LYS A 307 -2.17 -0.90 10.78
CA LYS A 307 -0.86 -1.22 11.40
C LYS A 307 0.34 -0.73 10.59
N GLY A 308 0.16 -0.46 9.30
CA GLY A 308 1.24 -0.22 8.35
C GLY A 308 1.60 -1.49 7.60
N TRP A 309 2.76 -1.51 6.95
CA TRP A 309 3.20 -2.66 6.15
C TRP A 309 3.53 -3.87 7.04
N MET A 310 2.91 -5.02 6.76
CA MET A 310 3.09 -6.28 7.50
C MET A 310 3.65 -7.41 6.64
N GLY A 311 4.21 -7.09 5.47
CA GLY A 311 4.68 -8.07 4.50
C GLY A 311 3.94 -7.97 3.18
N ARG A 312 4.19 -8.93 2.30
CA ARG A 312 3.61 -9.00 0.97
C ARG A 312 2.47 -10.02 0.91
N ALA A 313 1.43 -9.71 0.15
CA ALA A 313 0.32 -10.62 -0.14
C ALA A 313 0.66 -11.60 -1.28
N ASP A 314 1.71 -11.33 -2.07
CA ASP A 314 2.19 -12.18 -3.16
C ASP A 314 2.92 -13.44 -2.66
N GLN A 315 2.18 -14.31 -1.98
CA GLN A 315 2.69 -15.56 -1.38
C GLN A 315 2.88 -16.67 -2.42
N THR A 316 3.33 -16.33 -3.63
CA THR A 316 3.53 -17.31 -4.69
C THR A 316 4.73 -18.19 -4.36
N THR A 317 4.52 -19.51 -4.30
CA THR A 317 5.61 -20.48 -4.15
C THR A 317 5.58 -21.53 -5.25
N LYS A 318 6.76 -22.10 -5.56
CA LYS A 318 6.90 -23.18 -6.54
C LYS A 318 7.02 -24.52 -5.82
N ILE A 319 6.04 -25.41 -5.98
CA ILE A 319 6.01 -26.74 -5.37
C ILE A 319 6.01 -27.80 -6.47
N LYS A 320 6.95 -28.76 -6.43
CA LYS A 320 7.05 -29.84 -7.44
C LYS A 320 7.06 -29.31 -8.89
N GLY A 321 7.72 -28.17 -9.12
CA GLY A 321 7.83 -27.56 -10.45
C GLY A 321 6.69 -26.63 -10.86
N MET A 322 5.59 -26.56 -10.09
CA MET A 322 4.40 -25.76 -10.41
C MET A 322 4.27 -24.56 -9.46
N PHE A 323 3.81 -23.42 -9.98
CA PHE A 323 3.49 -22.26 -9.13
C PHE A 323 2.13 -22.44 -8.47
N VAL A 324 2.08 -22.18 -7.17
CA VAL A 324 0.86 -22.06 -6.38
C VAL A 324 0.71 -20.60 -5.98
N ARG A 325 -0.45 -20.01 -6.25
CA ARG A 325 -0.74 -18.59 -6.04
C ARG A 325 -1.98 -18.38 -5.16
N PRO A 326 -2.07 -17.27 -4.39
CA PRO A 326 -3.20 -16.98 -3.51
C PRO A 326 -4.57 -17.11 -4.19
N GLU A 327 -4.72 -16.64 -5.42
CA GLU A 327 -5.97 -16.72 -6.19
C GLU A 327 -6.42 -18.16 -6.49
N GLN A 328 -5.48 -19.12 -6.56
CA GLN A 328 -5.83 -20.54 -6.71
C GLN A 328 -6.36 -21.13 -5.40
N VAL A 329 -5.81 -20.70 -4.27
CA VAL A 329 -6.27 -21.09 -2.93
C VAL A 329 -7.66 -20.50 -2.67
N ALA A 330 -7.86 -19.24 -3.02
CA ALA A 330 -9.16 -18.58 -2.98
C ALA A 330 -10.20 -19.33 -3.84
N ALA A 331 -9.86 -19.69 -5.07
CA ALA A 331 -10.74 -20.44 -5.95
C ALA A 331 -11.08 -21.84 -5.42
N LEU A 332 -10.14 -22.50 -4.73
CA LEU A 332 -10.38 -23.78 -4.07
C LEU A 332 -11.41 -23.63 -2.94
N VAL A 333 -11.24 -22.65 -2.05
CA VAL A 333 -12.19 -22.41 -0.94
C VAL A 333 -13.59 -22.07 -1.49
N ALA A 334 -13.66 -21.18 -2.48
CA ALA A 334 -14.93 -20.78 -3.10
C ALA A 334 -15.63 -21.90 -3.91
N SER A 335 -14.95 -23.01 -4.19
CA SER A 335 -15.51 -24.12 -4.98
C SER A 335 -16.47 -25.03 -4.20
N HIS A 336 -16.52 -24.90 -2.87
CA HIS A 336 -17.30 -25.79 -2.02
C HIS A 336 -17.77 -25.11 -0.73
N ASP A 337 -19.09 -25.03 -0.51
CA ASP A 337 -19.71 -24.27 0.59
C ASP A 337 -19.29 -24.68 2.00
N ALA A 338 -18.83 -25.93 2.18
CA ALA A 338 -18.33 -26.43 3.47
C ALA A 338 -16.88 -26.02 3.79
N LEU A 339 -16.18 -25.32 2.89
CA LEU A 339 -14.82 -24.85 3.12
C LEU A 339 -14.83 -23.40 3.60
N ASP A 340 -14.36 -23.18 4.83
CA ASP A 340 -14.28 -21.85 5.41
C ASP A 340 -12.98 -21.15 5.01
N ARG A 341 -11.85 -21.86 5.11
CA ARG A 341 -10.49 -21.35 4.86
C ARG A 341 -9.57 -22.45 4.38
N ALA A 342 -8.48 -22.07 3.74
CA ALA A 342 -7.41 -22.98 3.39
C ALA A 342 -6.03 -22.36 3.64
N ARG A 343 -5.07 -23.21 4.02
CA ARG A 343 -3.63 -22.88 4.04
C ARG A 343 -2.86 -23.95 3.28
N ILE A 344 -2.03 -23.51 2.34
CA ILE A 344 -1.12 -24.39 1.61
C ILE A 344 0.25 -24.29 2.25
N ILE A 345 0.80 -25.41 2.71
CA ILE A 345 2.13 -25.46 3.31
C ILE A 345 3.04 -26.22 2.35
N ALA A 346 4.07 -25.53 1.86
CA ALA A 346 5.18 -26.17 1.14
C ALA A 346 6.20 -26.65 2.17
N ARG A 347 6.46 -27.96 2.19
CA ARG A 347 7.44 -28.59 3.08
C ARG A 347 8.39 -29.47 2.28
N ARG A 348 9.56 -29.77 2.85
CA ARG A 348 10.48 -30.76 2.31
C ARG A 348 10.46 -32.01 3.19
N ASN A 349 10.26 -33.17 2.58
CA ASN A 349 10.37 -34.48 3.21
C ASN A 349 11.49 -35.27 2.52
N GLY A 350 12.67 -35.27 3.15
CA GLY A 350 13.91 -35.75 2.52
C GLY A 350 14.27 -34.93 1.28
N ALA A 351 14.44 -35.58 0.13
CA ALA A 351 14.75 -34.92 -1.14
C ALA A 351 13.52 -34.47 -1.95
N LYS A 352 12.30 -34.65 -1.41
CA LYS A 352 11.04 -34.38 -2.13
C LYS A 352 10.31 -33.18 -1.56
N ASP A 353 9.76 -32.36 -2.46
CA ASP A 353 8.77 -31.35 -2.12
C ASP A 353 7.44 -32.03 -1.76
N GLU A 354 6.84 -31.60 -0.67
CA GLU A 354 5.52 -31.99 -0.18
C GLU A 354 4.61 -30.76 -0.12
N MET A 355 3.35 -30.94 -0.52
CA MET A 355 2.31 -29.92 -0.40
C MET A 355 1.29 -30.43 0.62
N ILE A 356 1.16 -29.75 1.74
CA ILE A 356 0.08 -29.99 2.71
C ILE A 356 -1.00 -28.95 2.44
N VAL A 357 -2.25 -29.40 2.38
CA VAL A 357 -3.43 -28.55 2.14
C VAL A 357 -4.31 -28.64 3.36
N GLN A 358 -4.20 -27.66 4.25
CA GLN A 358 -5.05 -27.56 5.41
C GLN A 358 -6.38 -26.91 5.00
N LEU A 359 -7.48 -27.63 5.20
CA LEU A 359 -8.83 -27.18 4.88
C LEU A 359 -9.62 -27.04 6.16
N GLU A 360 -10.07 -25.83 6.45
CA GLU A 360 -10.93 -25.55 7.59
C GLU A 360 -12.38 -25.87 7.23
N THR A 361 -12.95 -26.88 7.90
CA THR A 361 -14.29 -27.40 7.57
C THR A 361 -14.89 -28.19 8.73
N THR A 362 -16.23 -28.33 8.76
CA THR A 362 -16.94 -29.24 9.66
C THR A 362 -16.99 -30.69 9.16
N LEU A 363 -16.56 -30.94 7.92
CA LEU A 363 -16.55 -32.27 7.33
C LEU A 363 -15.38 -33.11 7.85
N SER A 364 -15.50 -34.45 7.78
CA SER A 364 -14.52 -35.38 8.38
C SER A 364 -13.79 -36.27 7.38
N ALA A 365 -14.16 -36.25 6.10
CA ALA A 365 -13.59 -37.11 5.07
C ALA A 365 -12.65 -36.32 4.14
N ALA A 366 -11.35 -36.37 4.38
CA ALA A 366 -10.34 -35.64 3.60
C ALA A 366 -10.33 -36.05 2.11
N SER A 367 -10.64 -37.32 1.82
CA SER A 367 -10.69 -37.89 0.47
C SER A 367 -11.65 -37.16 -0.48
N ASP A 368 -12.67 -36.50 0.07
CA ASP A 368 -13.70 -35.82 -0.71
C ASP A 368 -13.13 -34.55 -1.40
N PHE A 369 -12.00 -34.04 -0.91
CA PHE A 369 -11.38 -32.82 -1.41
C PHE A 369 -10.19 -33.06 -2.34
N ASP A 370 -9.65 -34.28 -2.43
CA ASP A 370 -8.46 -34.58 -3.25
C ASP A 370 -8.65 -34.18 -4.72
N GLY A 371 -9.84 -34.43 -5.27
CA GLY A 371 -10.21 -34.03 -6.62
C GLY A 371 -10.26 -32.51 -6.80
N LEU A 372 -10.85 -31.80 -5.83
CA LEU A 372 -10.96 -30.34 -5.83
C LEU A 372 -9.58 -29.71 -5.75
N VAL A 373 -8.75 -30.13 -4.79
CA VAL A 373 -7.36 -29.69 -4.62
C VAL A 373 -6.57 -29.86 -5.90
N LYS A 374 -6.61 -31.05 -6.52
CA LYS A 374 -5.91 -31.31 -7.78
C LYS A 374 -6.42 -30.42 -8.91
N SER A 375 -7.72 -30.16 -8.97
CA SER A 375 -8.31 -29.36 -10.05
C SER A 375 -7.95 -27.87 -9.95
N HIS A 376 -7.91 -27.29 -8.74
CA HIS A 376 -7.66 -25.87 -8.52
C HIS A 376 -6.17 -25.55 -8.39
N LEU A 377 -5.41 -26.36 -7.64
CA LEU A 377 -3.98 -26.14 -7.41
C LEU A 377 -3.09 -26.80 -8.48
N LYS A 378 -3.67 -27.64 -9.36
CA LYS A 378 -2.96 -28.40 -10.41
C LYS A 378 -1.88 -29.35 -9.86
N LEU A 379 -1.92 -29.65 -8.56
CA LEU A 379 -0.99 -30.51 -7.83
C LEU A 379 -1.78 -31.41 -6.88
N THR A 380 -1.29 -32.64 -6.67
CA THR A 380 -1.75 -33.47 -5.57
C THR A 380 -0.99 -33.10 -4.30
N GLY A 381 -1.71 -32.91 -3.19
CA GLY A 381 -1.18 -32.62 -1.87
C GLY A 381 -1.78 -33.56 -0.81
N ASN A 382 -1.17 -33.58 0.37
CA ASN A 382 -1.72 -34.22 1.55
C ASN A 382 -2.80 -33.31 2.14
N VAL A 383 -4.07 -33.73 2.11
CA VAL A 383 -5.20 -32.95 2.62
C VAL A 383 -5.36 -33.20 4.11
N GLU A 384 -5.28 -32.14 4.90
CA GLU A 384 -5.51 -32.15 6.33
C GLU A 384 -6.78 -31.34 6.64
N LEU A 385 -7.79 -31.97 7.24
CA LEU A 385 -8.98 -31.25 7.69
C LEU A 385 -8.73 -30.71 9.09
N VAL A 386 -9.00 -29.42 9.27
CA VAL A 386 -8.80 -28.72 10.54
C VAL A 386 -10.12 -28.11 11.00
N ALA A 387 -10.28 -27.96 12.32
CA ALA A 387 -11.53 -27.49 12.89
C ALA A 387 -11.80 -26.01 12.52
N PRO A 388 -13.06 -25.59 12.35
CA PRO A 388 -13.43 -24.19 12.19
C PRO A 388 -12.81 -23.28 13.28
N GLY A 389 -12.25 -22.15 12.86
CA GLY A 389 -11.53 -21.21 13.71
C GLY A 389 -10.06 -21.55 13.99
N SER A 390 -9.57 -22.74 13.61
CA SER A 390 -8.24 -23.22 13.99
C SER A 390 -7.09 -22.61 13.17
N LEU A 391 -7.31 -22.23 11.91
CA LEU A 391 -6.27 -21.58 11.12
C LEU A 391 -6.01 -20.14 11.62
N PRO A 392 -4.75 -19.68 11.71
CA PRO A 392 -4.42 -18.31 12.09
C PRO A 392 -4.99 -17.27 11.11
N ARG A 393 -5.24 -16.06 11.60
CA ARG A 393 -5.61 -14.87 10.79
C ARG A 393 -4.43 -13.90 10.65
N ASP A 394 -3.32 -14.45 10.18
CA ASP A 394 -2.02 -13.79 9.98
C ASP A 394 -1.81 -13.33 8.52
N GLY A 395 -2.82 -13.50 7.66
CA GLY A 395 -2.76 -13.17 6.25
C GLY A 395 -2.07 -14.22 5.38
N LEU A 396 -1.51 -15.30 5.96
CA LEU A 396 -0.85 -16.36 5.22
C LEU A 396 -1.87 -17.40 4.71
N VAL A 397 -2.01 -17.46 3.38
CA VAL A 397 -2.74 -18.50 2.65
C VAL A 397 -1.79 -19.53 2.03
N ILE A 398 -0.53 -19.15 1.81
CA ILE A 398 0.54 -20.03 1.34
C ILE A 398 1.77 -19.80 2.22
N GLU A 399 2.27 -20.87 2.83
CA GLU A 399 3.40 -20.86 3.75
C GLU A 399 4.52 -21.74 3.20
N ASP A 400 5.69 -21.18 2.92
CA ASP A 400 6.85 -21.93 2.48
C ASP A 400 7.77 -22.24 3.66
N GLN A 401 7.68 -23.46 4.17
CA GLN A 401 8.48 -23.95 5.31
C GLN A 401 9.74 -24.70 4.86
N ARG A 402 10.07 -24.67 3.57
CA ARG A 402 11.25 -25.38 3.05
C ARG A 402 12.51 -24.63 3.43
N VAL A 403 13.45 -25.35 4.04
CA VAL A 403 14.82 -24.88 4.28
C VAL A 403 15.74 -25.58 3.28
N TYR A 404 16.53 -24.79 2.56
CA TYR A 404 17.55 -25.28 1.65
C TYR A 404 18.89 -25.13 2.38
N GLU A 405 19.39 -26.23 2.94
CA GLU A 405 20.78 -26.32 3.41
C GLU A 405 21.77 -26.28 2.24
#